data_AF-A0A7Y2DCE1-F1
#
_entry.id   AF-A0A7Y2DCE1-F1
#
_cell.length_a   1.000
_cell.length_b   1.000
_cell.length_c   1.000
_cell.angle_alpha   90.00
_cell.angle_beta   90.00
_cell.angle_gamma   90.00
#
_symmetry.space_group_name_H-M   'P 1'
#
loop_
_entity.id
_entity.type
_entity.pdbx_description
1 polymer ?
#
loop_
_entity_poly.entity_id
_entity_poly.type
_entity_poly.pdbx_seq_one_letter_code
_entity_poly.pdbx_strand_id
1 'polypeptide(L)'
;MAPATAGPRPREVCEQCGFDSDLYSRADTISSPSIVPAVLKAAIEGLEDEVLQTRPDPTTWSIAEYFDHVRETAFGNRFVIEAALADPELDLGPLPIGGITDEVRRVDVEEVCEAVEAEFAALGRVLAGLSGTEWDIAIALGAERKPIGYFARHILHDGFHHLGDVGRIRQRLGFGAPTTTGVIHQINVSGGGVPKRPVDRSDITAAGVAGDAQDDRRHHGRPAQAVCLWSEDVIAELRAEGHPIAAGNAGENITIAGVDWEQLRPGTRIDVGAVPLLVSAHAIPCAKNAQWFADGDFTRILHGRHPGSSRLYAIVLAAGTVAAGDAVTVEP
;
A
#
# COMPACT_ATOMS: atom_id res chain seq x y z
N MET A 1 14.96 20.83 34.96
CA MET A 1 15.15 19.44 34.51
C MET A 1 15.81 19.46 33.15
N ALA A 2 16.94 18.77 32.98
CA ALA A 2 17.48 18.53 31.65
C ALA A 2 16.44 17.69 30.86
N PRO A 3 16.21 17.94 29.56
CA PRO A 3 15.35 17.07 28.77
C PRO A 3 15.94 15.67 28.82
N ALA A 4 15.13 14.69 29.18
CA ALA A 4 15.50 13.28 29.06
C ALA A 4 15.95 13.07 27.61
N THR A 5 17.19 12.61 27.42
CA THR A 5 17.69 12.20 26.12
C THR A 5 16.74 11.15 25.58
N ALA A 6 15.98 11.49 24.55
CA ALA A 6 15.03 10.57 23.92
C ALA A 6 15.80 9.29 23.57
N GLY A 7 15.39 8.16 24.14
CA GLY A 7 15.89 6.85 23.74
C GLY A 7 15.66 6.62 22.24
N PRO A 8 16.30 5.61 21.63
CA PRO A 8 16.05 5.30 20.24
C PRO A 8 14.55 5.08 20.00
N ARG A 9 14.00 5.70 18.95
CA ARG A 9 12.59 5.52 18.57
C ARG A 9 12.32 4.03 18.38
N PRO A 10 11.23 3.46 18.96
CA PRO A 10 10.89 2.07 18.73
C PRO A 10 10.68 1.83 17.25
N ARG A 11 11.49 0.94 16.66
CA ARG A 11 11.39 0.55 15.25
C ARG A 11 10.54 -0.71 15.16
N GLU A 12 9.46 -0.61 14.42
CA GLU A 12 8.62 -1.73 14.01
C GLU A 12 8.99 -2.16 12.58
N VAL A 13 9.16 -3.48 12.39
CA VAL A 13 9.43 -4.11 11.10
C VAL A 13 8.57 -5.37 10.93
N CYS A 14 8.16 -5.67 9.70
CA CYS A 14 7.37 -6.86 9.39
C CYS A 14 7.82 -7.47 8.05
N GLU A 15 8.33 -8.69 8.09
CA GLU A 15 8.82 -9.41 6.91
C GLU A 15 7.68 -9.82 5.96
N GLN A 16 6.47 -9.99 6.49
CA GLN A 16 5.33 -10.46 5.70
C GLN A 16 4.80 -9.38 4.74
N CYS A 17 4.70 -8.13 5.20
CA CYS A 17 4.17 -7.02 4.41
C CYS A 17 5.24 -5.99 3.99
N GLY A 18 6.51 -6.23 4.34
CA GLY A 18 7.62 -5.33 4.02
C GLY A 18 7.59 -4.02 4.82
N PHE A 19 6.79 -3.93 5.88
CA PHE A 19 6.68 -2.71 6.67
C PHE A 19 7.98 -2.44 7.42
N ASP A 20 8.43 -1.19 7.36
CA ASP A 20 9.51 -0.65 8.19
C ASP A 20 9.16 0.78 8.58
N SER A 21 8.90 0.97 9.87
CA SER A 21 8.51 2.25 10.46
C SER A 21 9.50 3.38 10.17
N ASP A 22 10.80 3.09 9.97
CA ASP A 22 11.81 4.12 9.70
C ASP A 22 11.77 4.68 8.28
N LEU A 23 11.09 4.01 7.35
CA LEU A 23 10.90 4.50 5.97
C LEU A 23 9.84 5.60 5.86
N TYR A 24 8.95 5.69 6.84
CA TYR A 24 7.90 6.69 6.87
C TYR A 24 8.41 7.93 7.58
N SER A 25 8.65 9.01 6.83
CA SER A 25 8.87 10.33 7.44
C SER A 25 7.60 10.80 8.17
N ARG A 26 7.68 11.86 8.99
CA ARG A 26 6.46 12.46 9.59
C ARG A 26 5.43 12.87 8.53
N ALA A 27 5.89 13.42 7.41
CA ALA A 27 5.00 13.80 6.30
C ALA A 27 4.33 12.57 5.65
N ASP A 28 5.07 11.47 5.48
CA ASP A 28 4.50 10.21 5.00
C ASP A 28 3.50 9.65 6.00
N THR A 29 3.81 9.67 7.30
CA THR A 29 2.91 9.19 8.37
C THR A 29 1.61 10.00 8.43
N ILE A 30 1.65 11.31 8.16
CA ILE A 30 0.45 12.16 8.13
C ILE A 30 -0.39 11.90 6.87
N SER A 31 0.24 11.65 5.71
CA SER A 31 -0.46 11.58 4.42
C SER A 31 -0.84 10.17 3.97
N SER A 32 -0.14 9.13 4.45
CA SER A 32 -0.43 7.73 4.09
C SER A 32 -1.77 7.18 4.62
N PRO A 33 -2.31 7.63 5.77
CA PRO A 33 -3.62 7.19 6.24
C PRO A 33 -4.74 7.38 5.20
N SER A 34 -4.65 8.41 4.34
CA SER A 34 -5.68 8.64 3.31
C SER A 34 -5.67 7.61 2.17
N ILE A 35 -4.65 6.74 2.09
CA ILE A 35 -4.54 5.73 1.04
C ILE A 35 -5.20 4.42 1.47
N VAL A 36 -5.06 4.05 2.75
CA VAL A 36 -5.41 2.73 3.27
C VAL A 36 -6.88 2.35 2.97
N PRO A 37 -7.89 3.20 3.23
CA PRO A 37 -9.27 2.85 2.91
C PRO A 37 -9.50 2.59 1.41
N ALA A 38 -8.90 3.42 0.55
CA ALA A 38 -9.06 3.32 -0.89
C ALA A 38 -8.44 2.03 -1.45
N VAL A 39 -7.29 1.60 -0.93
CA VAL A 39 -6.63 0.36 -1.38
C VAL A 39 -7.34 -0.89 -0.90
N LEU A 40 -7.85 -0.88 0.33
CA LEU A 40 -8.67 -1.98 0.85
C LEU A 40 -9.95 -2.11 0.03
N LYS A 41 -10.66 -1.01 -0.22
CA LYS A 41 -11.86 -1.01 -1.06
C LYS A 41 -11.57 -1.54 -2.47
N ALA A 42 -10.46 -1.14 -3.07
CA ALA A 42 -10.05 -1.63 -4.38
C ALA A 42 -9.70 -3.13 -4.39
N ALA A 43 -9.23 -3.69 -3.27
CA ALA A 43 -8.90 -5.11 -3.14
C ALA A 43 -10.15 -6.03 -3.18
N ILE A 44 -11.31 -5.50 -2.79
CA ILE A 44 -12.59 -6.24 -2.75
C ILE A 44 -13.49 -5.99 -3.96
N GLU A 45 -13.05 -5.18 -4.93
CA GLU A 45 -13.82 -4.90 -6.15
C GLU A 45 -14.20 -6.21 -6.87
N GLY A 46 -15.49 -6.33 -7.20
CA GLY A 46 -16.05 -7.48 -7.93
C GLY A 46 -16.30 -8.74 -7.09
N LEU A 47 -16.18 -8.66 -5.76
CA LEU A 47 -16.53 -9.77 -4.86
C LEU A 47 -17.98 -9.62 -4.37
N GLU A 48 -18.72 -10.73 -4.37
CA GLU A 48 -20.04 -10.83 -3.77
C GLU A 48 -19.95 -10.91 -2.23
N ASP A 49 -20.98 -10.45 -1.53
CA ASP A 49 -21.00 -10.47 -0.05
C ASP A 49 -20.74 -11.87 0.53
N GLU A 50 -21.29 -12.92 -0.07
CA GLU A 50 -21.03 -14.30 0.39
C GLU A 50 -19.53 -14.65 0.43
N VAL A 51 -18.76 -14.19 -0.57
CA VAL A 51 -17.31 -14.39 -0.62
C VAL A 51 -16.62 -13.61 0.48
N LEU A 52 -17.03 -12.36 0.71
CA LEU A 52 -16.46 -11.48 1.72
C LEU A 52 -16.63 -12.03 3.15
N GLN A 53 -17.71 -12.76 3.39
CA GLN A 53 -18.06 -13.36 4.68
C GLN A 53 -17.45 -14.75 4.89
N THR A 54 -16.84 -15.34 3.85
CA THR A 54 -16.32 -16.71 3.91
C THR A 54 -14.93 -16.75 4.54
N ARG A 55 -14.79 -17.44 5.68
CA ARG A 55 -13.49 -17.85 6.23
C ARG A 55 -12.92 -19.01 5.38
N PRO A 56 -11.69 -18.94 4.87
CA PRO A 56 -11.13 -20.01 4.05
C PRO A 56 -10.70 -21.24 4.88
N ASP A 57 -10.47 -21.07 6.18
CA ASP A 57 -10.22 -22.13 7.17
C ASP A 57 -10.50 -21.61 8.60
N PRO A 58 -10.53 -22.49 9.64
CA PRO A 58 -10.83 -22.08 11.01
C PRO A 58 -9.81 -21.12 11.66
N THR A 59 -8.63 -20.97 11.08
CA THR A 59 -7.52 -20.14 11.61
C THR A 59 -7.29 -18.87 10.82
N THR A 60 -8.21 -18.52 9.91
CA THR A 60 -8.14 -17.31 9.08
C THR A 60 -9.49 -16.59 9.13
N TRP A 61 -9.49 -15.29 9.45
CA TRP A 61 -10.69 -14.47 9.36
C TRP A 61 -11.21 -14.36 7.92
N SER A 62 -12.49 -14.03 7.77
CA SER A 62 -13.04 -13.64 6.47
C SER A 62 -12.52 -12.25 6.08
N ILE A 63 -12.67 -11.87 4.80
CA ILE A 63 -12.33 -10.52 4.35
C ILE A 63 -13.09 -9.47 5.16
N ALA A 64 -14.38 -9.71 5.42
CA ALA A 64 -15.24 -8.81 6.18
C ALA A 64 -14.75 -8.64 7.64
N GLU A 65 -14.29 -9.71 8.27
CA GLU A 65 -13.73 -9.66 9.63
C GLU A 65 -12.38 -8.93 9.67
N TYR A 66 -11.51 -9.08 8.66
CA TYR A 66 -10.28 -8.30 8.55
C TYR A 66 -10.57 -6.80 8.38
N PHE A 67 -11.59 -6.41 7.62
CA PHE A 67 -11.98 -5.00 7.51
C PHE A 67 -12.44 -4.43 8.85
N ASP A 68 -13.22 -5.18 9.61
CA ASP A 68 -13.65 -4.73 10.93
C ASP A 68 -12.50 -4.67 11.92
N HIS A 69 -11.54 -5.59 11.83
CA HIS A 69 -10.31 -5.52 12.61
C HIS A 69 -9.52 -4.25 12.30
N VAL A 70 -9.33 -3.91 11.02
CA VAL A 70 -8.67 -2.65 10.61
C VAL A 70 -9.40 -1.42 11.17
N ARG A 71 -10.75 -1.44 11.17
CA ARG A 71 -11.55 -0.37 11.81
C ARG A 71 -11.25 -0.27 13.31
N GLU A 72 -11.25 -1.39 14.03
CA GLU A 72 -10.99 -1.44 15.47
C GLU A 72 -9.57 -0.97 15.80
N THR A 73 -8.58 -1.40 15.03
CA THR A 73 -7.19 -0.98 15.20
C THR A 73 -7.02 0.51 14.90
N ALA A 74 -7.70 1.05 13.89
CA ALA A 74 -7.70 2.49 13.58
C ALA A 74 -8.27 3.33 14.73
N PHE A 75 -9.45 2.93 15.23
CA PHE A 75 -10.06 3.56 16.39
C PHE A 75 -9.15 3.48 17.62
N GLY A 76 -8.62 2.30 17.92
CA GLY A 76 -7.77 2.06 19.09
C GLY A 76 -6.50 2.91 19.05
N ASN A 77 -5.79 2.97 17.92
CA ASN A 77 -4.60 3.79 17.77
C ASN A 77 -4.91 5.29 17.90
N ARG A 78 -6.01 5.76 17.30
CA ARG A 78 -6.45 7.16 17.45
C ARG A 78 -6.77 7.49 18.91
N PHE A 79 -7.53 6.61 19.59
CA PHE A 79 -7.85 6.76 21.01
C PHE A 79 -6.59 6.85 21.87
N VAL A 80 -5.59 5.98 21.65
CA VAL A 80 -4.32 6.00 22.39
C VAL A 80 -3.57 7.32 22.16
N ILE A 81 -3.56 7.84 20.93
CA ILE A 81 -2.94 9.14 20.60
C ILE A 81 -3.66 10.28 21.33
N GLU A 82 -4.99 10.33 21.26
CA GLU A 82 -5.80 11.36 21.92
C GLU A 82 -5.65 11.30 23.44
N ALA A 83 -5.60 10.09 24.01
CA ALA A 83 -5.35 9.88 25.44
C ALA A 83 -3.96 10.35 25.86
N ALA A 84 -2.93 10.05 25.07
CA ALA A 84 -1.56 10.50 25.33
C ALA A 84 -1.42 12.02 25.32
N LEU A 85 -2.18 12.71 24.45
CA LEU A 85 -2.22 14.17 24.42
C LEU A 85 -2.95 14.77 25.63
N ALA A 86 -4.02 14.12 26.09
CA ALA A 86 -4.82 14.58 27.21
C ALA A 86 -4.15 14.36 28.57
N ASP A 87 -3.56 13.17 28.77
CA ASP A 87 -2.87 12.78 29.99
C ASP A 87 -1.68 11.84 29.68
N PRO A 88 -0.46 12.37 29.50
CA PRO A 88 0.74 11.57 29.25
C PRO A 88 1.12 10.59 30.37
N GLU A 89 0.60 10.78 31.59
CA GLU A 89 0.86 9.90 32.73
C GLU A 89 -0.13 8.74 32.83
N LEU A 90 -1.18 8.75 32.00
CA LEU A 90 -2.15 7.66 31.93
C LEU A 90 -1.46 6.34 31.55
N ASP A 91 -1.78 5.29 32.30
CA ASP A 91 -1.47 3.91 31.95
C ASP A 91 -2.75 3.24 31.45
N LEU A 92 -2.77 2.87 30.17
CA LEU A 92 -3.90 2.17 29.56
C LEU A 92 -3.90 0.67 29.91
N GLY A 93 -2.90 0.20 30.66
CA GLY A 93 -2.70 -1.20 30.95
C GLY A 93 -2.28 -2.00 29.72
N PRO A 94 -2.31 -3.34 29.80
CA PRO A 94 -2.07 -4.17 28.64
C PRO A 94 -3.20 -3.96 27.62
N LEU A 95 -2.85 -3.69 26.37
CA LEU A 95 -3.83 -3.68 25.29
C LEU A 95 -4.40 -5.09 25.10
N PRO A 96 -5.71 -5.23 24.84
CA PRO A 96 -6.30 -6.52 24.53
C PRO A 96 -5.61 -7.12 23.30
N ILE A 97 -5.26 -8.41 23.38
CA ILE A 97 -4.76 -9.16 22.24
C ILE A 97 -5.99 -9.56 21.42
N GLY A 98 -6.20 -8.88 20.29
CA GLY A 98 -7.17 -9.32 19.29
C GLY A 98 -6.75 -10.66 18.70
N GLY A 99 -7.72 -11.52 18.40
CA GLY A 99 -7.44 -12.86 17.88
C GLY A 99 -8.67 -13.53 17.30
N ILE A 100 -8.43 -14.51 16.44
CA ILE A 100 -9.48 -15.29 15.79
C ILE A 100 -10.20 -16.12 16.85
N THR A 101 -11.51 -15.97 16.92
CA THR A 101 -12.38 -16.77 17.80
C THR A 101 -13.16 -17.78 16.97
N ASP A 102 -13.66 -18.84 17.63
CA ASP A 102 -14.54 -19.83 16.98
C ASP A 102 -15.89 -19.22 16.55
N GLU A 103 -16.27 -18.08 17.13
CA GLU A 103 -17.49 -17.36 16.76
C GLU A 103 -17.28 -16.62 15.44
N VAL A 104 -18.03 -17.02 14.41
CA VAL A 104 -18.07 -16.31 13.13
C VAL A 104 -18.98 -15.10 13.27
N ARG A 105 -18.42 -13.92 13.03
CA ARG A 105 -19.16 -12.67 13.17
C ARG A 105 -19.55 -12.14 11.80
N ARG A 106 -20.84 -11.94 11.58
CA ARG A 106 -21.34 -11.29 10.35
C ARG A 106 -21.03 -9.79 10.44
N VAL A 107 -20.37 -9.26 9.43
CA VAL A 107 -19.99 -7.83 9.37
C VAL A 107 -20.75 -7.19 8.21
N ASP A 108 -21.37 -6.04 8.42
CA ASP A 108 -21.88 -5.22 7.30
C ASP A 108 -20.69 -4.58 6.59
N VAL A 109 -20.37 -5.06 5.38
CA VAL A 109 -19.15 -4.64 4.67
C VAL A 109 -19.25 -3.18 4.17
N GLU A 110 -20.47 -2.70 3.87
CA GLU A 110 -20.65 -1.32 3.45
C GLU A 110 -20.42 -0.37 4.63
N GLU A 111 -21.07 -0.65 5.77
CA GLU A 111 -20.92 0.13 7.00
C GLU A 111 -19.46 0.14 7.50
N VAL A 112 -18.79 -1.02 7.49
CA VAL A 112 -17.39 -1.10 7.95
C VAL A 112 -16.44 -0.35 7.01
N CYS A 113 -16.68 -0.35 5.70
CA CYS A 113 -15.87 0.44 4.76
C CYS A 113 -15.98 1.94 5.04
N GLU A 114 -17.20 2.43 5.27
CA GLU A 114 -17.44 3.84 5.65
C GLU A 114 -16.77 4.17 6.98
N ALA A 115 -16.84 3.27 7.96
CA ALA A 115 -16.21 3.45 9.26
C ALA A 115 -14.69 3.46 9.17
N VAL A 116 -14.07 2.59 8.37
CA VAL A 116 -12.63 2.61 8.10
C VAL A 116 -12.23 3.95 7.47
N GLU A 117 -12.96 4.43 6.46
CA GLU A 117 -12.68 5.73 5.86
C GLU A 117 -12.78 6.88 6.87
N ALA A 118 -13.83 6.88 7.70
CA ALA A 118 -14.04 7.90 8.73
C ALA A 118 -12.94 7.91 9.79
N GLU A 119 -12.51 6.74 10.28
CA GLU A 119 -11.46 6.61 11.30
C GLU A 119 -10.09 7.04 10.76
N PHE A 120 -9.71 6.60 9.55
CA PHE A 120 -8.45 7.03 8.94
C PHE A 120 -8.44 8.54 8.61
N ALA A 121 -9.59 9.11 8.20
CA ALA A 121 -9.72 10.54 7.99
C ALA A 121 -9.63 11.32 9.32
N ALA A 122 -10.23 10.82 10.40
CA ALA A 122 -10.13 11.41 11.73
C ALA A 122 -8.69 11.38 12.25
N LEU A 123 -8.02 10.23 12.14
CA LEU A 123 -6.61 10.07 12.47
C LEU A 123 -5.75 11.06 11.69
N GLY A 124 -5.93 11.17 10.37
CA GLY A 124 -5.17 12.12 9.55
C GLY A 124 -5.30 13.57 10.03
N ARG A 125 -6.49 13.99 10.47
CA ARG A 125 -6.71 15.33 11.07
C ARG A 125 -5.97 15.51 12.38
N VAL A 126 -6.00 14.51 13.27
CA VAL A 126 -5.25 14.53 14.55
C VAL A 126 -3.75 14.67 14.26
N LEU A 127 -3.20 13.81 13.39
CA LEU A 127 -1.78 13.80 13.07
C LEU A 127 -1.30 15.10 12.42
N ALA A 128 -2.12 15.71 11.56
CA ALA A 128 -1.82 17.00 10.93
C ALA A 128 -1.79 18.18 11.94
N GLY A 129 -2.48 18.04 13.07
CA GLY A 129 -2.50 19.04 14.15
C GLY A 129 -1.33 18.95 15.13
N LEU A 130 -0.57 17.86 15.12
CA LEU A 130 0.53 17.64 16.07
C LEU A 130 1.70 18.58 15.83
N SER A 131 2.13 19.27 16.87
CA SER A 131 3.41 19.95 16.96
C SER A 131 4.58 18.97 16.98
N GLY A 132 5.77 19.45 16.63
CA GLY A 132 6.95 18.59 16.50
C GLY A 132 7.35 17.82 17.77
N THR A 133 7.04 18.35 18.95
CA THR A 133 7.31 17.73 20.26
C THR A 133 6.23 16.75 20.71
N GLU A 134 4.99 16.91 20.25
CA GLU A 134 3.89 16.01 20.62
C GLU A 134 4.09 14.60 20.05
N TRP A 135 4.76 14.47 18.91
CA TRP A 135 5.13 13.17 18.33
C TRP A 135 5.93 12.27 19.27
N ASP A 136 6.66 12.86 20.21
CA ASP A 136 7.56 12.18 21.14
C ASP A 136 6.92 11.97 22.52
N ILE A 137 5.69 12.48 22.75
CA ILE A 137 4.91 12.15 23.94
C ILE A 137 4.66 10.65 23.93
N ALA A 138 5.05 9.98 25.01
CA ALA A 138 4.87 8.55 25.18
C ALA A 138 3.83 8.28 26.26
N ILE A 139 3.00 7.27 26.03
CA ILE A 139 2.00 6.78 26.98
C ILE A 139 2.37 5.37 27.45
N ALA A 140 2.00 5.02 28.67
CA ALA A 140 2.24 3.69 29.23
C ALA A 140 1.19 2.68 28.76
N LEU A 141 1.67 1.49 28.39
CA LEU A 141 0.91 0.29 28.08
C LEU A 141 1.42 -0.83 28.98
N GLY A 142 1.04 -0.80 30.26
CA GLY A 142 1.61 -1.69 31.27
C GLY A 142 3.11 -1.44 31.46
N ALA A 143 3.95 -2.42 31.11
CA ALA A 143 5.41 -2.33 31.34
C ALA A 143 6.16 -1.51 30.28
N GLU A 144 5.54 -1.21 29.14
CA GLU A 144 6.16 -0.47 28.04
C GLU A 144 5.64 0.96 27.96
N ARG A 145 6.46 1.88 27.46
CA ARG A 145 6.02 3.21 27.02
C ARG A 145 6.29 3.36 25.54
N LYS A 146 5.27 3.78 24.77
CA LYS A 146 5.40 4.00 23.33
C LYS A 146 5.03 5.43 22.96
N PRO A 147 5.82 6.10 22.09
CA PRO A 147 5.51 7.45 21.65
C PRO A 147 4.28 7.49 20.73
N ILE A 148 3.60 8.62 20.63
CA ILE A 148 2.53 8.88 19.65
C ILE A 148 2.98 8.49 18.24
N GLY A 149 4.23 8.81 17.89
CA GLY A 149 4.81 8.47 16.60
C GLY A 149 4.97 6.98 16.30
N TYR A 150 4.84 6.09 17.30
CA TYR A 150 4.73 4.65 17.11
C TYR A 150 3.33 4.28 16.62
N PHE A 151 2.28 4.65 17.36
CA PHE A 151 0.88 4.34 17.02
C PHE A 151 0.47 4.93 15.66
N ALA A 152 0.93 6.16 15.38
CA ALA A 152 0.70 6.82 14.10
C ALA A 152 1.26 6.04 12.89
N ARG A 153 2.33 5.25 13.10
CA ARG A 153 2.94 4.39 12.06
C ARG A 153 2.39 2.97 12.08
N HIS A 154 2.10 2.44 13.27
CA HIS A 154 1.57 1.09 13.45
C HIS A 154 0.24 0.89 12.71
N ILE A 155 -0.62 1.90 12.64
CA ILE A 155 -1.86 1.82 11.86
C ILE A 155 -1.63 1.66 10.34
N LEU A 156 -0.50 2.12 9.82
CA LEU A 156 -0.13 1.89 8.42
C LEU A 156 0.35 0.45 8.23
N HIS A 157 1.08 -0.10 9.22
CA HIS A 157 1.45 -1.51 9.22
C HIS A 157 0.19 -2.38 9.13
N ASP A 158 -0.76 -2.17 10.04
CA ASP A 158 -2.01 -2.94 10.12
C ASP A 158 -2.78 -2.93 8.78
N GLY A 159 -3.03 -1.73 8.23
CA GLY A 159 -3.76 -1.59 6.97
C GLY A 159 -3.09 -2.29 5.76
N PHE A 160 -1.78 -2.15 5.60
CA PHE A 160 -1.06 -2.81 4.50
C PHE A 160 -0.79 -4.30 4.75
N HIS A 161 -0.70 -4.73 6.01
CA HIS A 161 -0.62 -6.14 6.38
C HIS A 161 -1.90 -6.86 5.97
N HIS A 162 -3.05 -6.30 6.34
CA HIS A 162 -4.35 -6.88 6.03
C HIS A 162 -4.76 -6.73 4.57
N LEU A 163 -4.20 -5.76 3.83
CA LEU A 163 -4.26 -5.79 2.36
C LEU A 163 -3.68 -7.09 1.79
N GLY A 164 -2.56 -7.56 2.34
CA GLY A 164 -1.96 -8.84 1.97
C GLY A 164 -2.80 -10.05 2.39
N ASP A 165 -3.45 -10.02 3.57
CA ASP A 165 -4.39 -11.06 3.99
C ASP A 165 -5.58 -11.17 3.03
N VAL A 166 -6.21 -10.03 2.72
CA VAL A 166 -7.34 -9.95 1.79
C VAL A 166 -6.96 -10.51 0.42
N GLY A 167 -5.79 -10.16 -0.09
CA GLY A 167 -5.26 -10.71 -1.35
C GLY A 167 -5.14 -12.23 -1.35
N ARG A 168 -4.55 -12.80 -0.28
CA ARG A 168 -4.41 -14.26 -0.14
C ARG A 168 -5.76 -14.97 -0.02
N ILE A 169 -6.71 -14.42 0.73
CA ILE A 169 -8.05 -15.01 0.85
C ILE A 169 -8.75 -14.98 -0.49
N ARG A 170 -8.70 -13.84 -1.19
CA ARG A 170 -9.27 -13.67 -2.53
C ARG A 170 -8.73 -14.73 -3.49
N GLN A 171 -7.42 -14.99 -3.47
CA GLN A 171 -6.86 -16.09 -4.25
C GLN A 171 -7.38 -17.46 -3.81
N ARG A 172 -7.30 -17.78 -2.51
CA ARG A 172 -7.69 -19.09 -1.98
C ARG A 172 -9.14 -19.46 -2.28
N LEU A 173 -10.02 -18.47 -2.37
CA LEU A 173 -11.43 -18.63 -2.75
C LEU A 173 -11.66 -18.66 -4.27
N GLY A 174 -10.61 -18.52 -5.09
CA GLY A 174 -10.67 -18.60 -6.55
C GLY A 174 -11.01 -17.29 -7.26
N PHE A 175 -10.88 -16.15 -6.58
CA PHE A 175 -11.22 -14.82 -7.12
C PHE A 175 -10.00 -13.90 -7.32
N GLY A 176 -8.79 -14.40 -7.04
CA GLY A 176 -7.56 -13.65 -7.24
C GLY A 176 -6.99 -13.81 -8.66
N ALA A 177 -5.85 -13.18 -8.91
CA ALA A 177 -5.22 -13.21 -10.23
C ALA A 177 -4.72 -14.63 -10.56
N PRO A 178 -4.90 -15.10 -11.80
CA PRO A 178 -4.37 -16.40 -12.21
C PRO A 178 -2.85 -16.38 -12.13
N THR A 179 -2.26 -17.51 -11.72
CA THR A 179 -0.81 -17.71 -11.80
C THR A 179 -0.38 -17.63 -13.26
N THR A 180 0.35 -16.56 -13.57
CA THR A 180 0.88 -16.29 -14.92
C THR A 180 2.34 -15.91 -14.81
N THR A 181 3.07 -16.19 -15.88
CA THR A 181 4.50 -15.87 -15.98
C THR A 181 4.72 -14.90 -17.13
N GLY A 182 5.41 -13.80 -16.85
CA GLY A 182 5.86 -12.82 -17.82
C GLY A 182 7.35 -12.54 -17.68
N VAL A 183 7.77 -11.40 -18.22
CA VAL A 183 9.15 -10.92 -18.14
C VAL A 183 9.20 -9.42 -17.87
N ILE A 184 10.28 -8.97 -17.25
CA ILE A 184 10.62 -7.55 -17.20
C ILE A 184 10.98 -7.09 -18.61
N HIS A 185 10.09 -6.34 -19.26
CA HIS A 185 10.32 -5.77 -20.58
C HIS A 185 11.35 -4.62 -20.51
N GLN A 186 11.19 -3.71 -19.55
CA GLN A 186 12.07 -2.55 -19.38
C GLN A 186 12.08 -2.08 -17.92
N ILE A 187 13.25 -1.66 -17.44
CA ILE A 187 13.40 -0.96 -16.15
C ILE A 187 13.62 0.52 -16.44
N ASN A 188 12.92 1.38 -15.71
CA ASN A 188 12.77 2.80 -15.98
C ASN A 188 13.06 3.63 -14.73
N VAL A 189 13.96 4.60 -14.85
CA VAL A 189 14.31 5.52 -13.76
C VAL A 189 14.40 6.97 -14.24
N SER A 190 14.19 7.92 -13.34
CA SER A 190 14.44 9.35 -13.60
C SER A 190 14.98 10.04 -12.37
N GLY A 191 15.72 11.13 -12.54
CA GLY A 191 16.05 12.04 -11.44
C GLY A 191 14.87 12.89 -10.94
N GLY A 192 13.64 12.60 -11.38
CA GLY A 192 12.45 13.43 -11.16
C GLY A 192 11.55 13.49 -12.40
N GLY A 193 10.27 13.14 -12.24
CA GLY A 193 9.23 13.35 -13.23
C GLY A 193 9.12 12.27 -14.32
N VAL A 194 8.63 12.69 -15.50
CA VAL A 194 8.42 11.83 -16.68
C VAL A 194 8.94 12.54 -17.93
N PRO A 195 9.44 11.81 -18.95
CA PRO A 195 9.53 10.34 -19.02
C PRO A 195 10.70 9.79 -18.22
N LYS A 196 10.53 8.58 -17.68
CA LYS A 196 11.61 7.77 -17.14
C LYS A 196 12.39 7.11 -18.28
N ARG A 197 13.68 6.85 -18.07
CA ARG A 197 14.61 6.33 -19.09
C ARG A 197 15.04 4.89 -18.78
N PRO A 198 15.31 4.08 -19.81
CA PRO A 198 15.67 2.69 -19.64
C PRO A 198 17.03 2.52 -18.93
N VAL A 199 17.14 1.50 -18.09
CA VAL A 199 18.39 0.97 -17.52
C VAL A 199 18.39 -0.56 -17.61
N ASP A 200 19.58 -1.15 -17.77
CA ASP A 200 19.69 -2.61 -17.93
C ASP A 200 19.40 -3.39 -16.64
N ARG A 201 19.75 -2.78 -15.49
CA ARG A 201 19.64 -3.39 -14.16
C ARG A 201 19.45 -2.31 -13.10
N SER A 202 18.70 -2.63 -12.04
CA SER A 202 18.55 -1.76 -10.87
C SER A 202 18.37 -2.55 -9.58
N ASP A 203 18.81 -1.97 -8.48
CA ASP A 203 18.42 -2.41 -7.15
C ASP A 203 17.02 -1.88 -6.81
N ILE A 204 16.22 -2.70 -6.15
CA ILE A 204 14.90 -2.36 -5.62
C ILE A 204 14.95 -2.58 -4.12
N THR A 205 14.53 -1.56 -3.38
CA THR A 205 14.46 -1.58 -1.91
C THR A 205 13.08 -1.10 -1.46
N ALA A 206 12.77 -1.21 -0.17
CA ALA A 206 11.54 -0.65 0.39
C ALA A 206 11.43 0.88 0.24
N ALA A 207 12.51 1.59 -0.09
CA ALA A 207 12.49 3.00 -0.45
C ALA A 207 12.20 3.28 -1.95
N GLY A 208 12.18 2.25 -2.80
CA GLY A 208 11.93 2.32 -4.24
C GLY A 208 13.07 1.79 -5.10
N VAL A 209 13.05 2.17 -6.37
CA VAL A 209 14.01 1.73 -7.41
C VAL A 209 15.23 2.66 -7.44
N ALA A 210 16.43 2.09 -7.34
CA ALA A 210 17.67 2.87 -7.34
C ALA A 210 17.85 3.69 -8.63
N GLY A 211 18.25 4.96 -8.48
CA GLY A 211 18.36 5.90 -9.61
C GLY A 211 17.05 6.60 -9.97
N ASP A 212 15.93 6.25 -9.33
CA ASP A 212 14.65 6.96 -9.45
C ASP A 212 14.42 7.94 -8.29
N ALA A 213 13.86 9.10 -8.61
CA ALA A 213 13.47 10.11 -7.64
C ALA A 213 12.09 10.69 -7.99
N GLN A 214 11.38 11.15 -6.96
CA GLN A 214 10.05 11.75 -7.08
C GLN A 214 10.13 13.24 -6.73
N ASP A 215 9.86 14.11 -7.72
CA ASP A 215 9.87 15.57 -7.53
C ASP A 215 8.83 16.06 -6.53
N ASP A 216 7.72 15.33 -6.41
CA ASP A 216 6.61 15.65 -5.50
C ASP A 216 6.36 14.52 -4.51
N ARG A 217 7.00 14.60 -3.34
CA ARG A 217 6.80 13.65 -2.24
C ARG A 217 5.54 13.89 -1.40
N ARG A 218 4.74 14.92 -1.70
CA ARG A 218 3.47 15.14 -0.98
C ARG A 218 2.43 14.08 -1.36
N HIS A 219 2.49 13.62 -2.60
CA HIS A 219 1.52 12.68 -3.17
C HIS A 219 2.15 11.42 -3.77
N HIS A 220 3.48 11.34 -3.88
CA HIS A 220 4.19 10.22 -4.50
C HIS A 220 5.37 9.73 -3.66
N GLY A 221 5.87 8.53 -3.96
CA GLY A 221 7.09 8.00 -3.35
C GLY A 221 6.96 7.66 -1.87
N ARG A 222 5.73 7.43 -1.39
CA ARG A 222 5.47 6.79 -0.10
C ARG A 222 5.90 5.32 -0.19
N PRO A 223 6.28 4.65 0.92
CA PRO A 223 6.68 3.24 0.86
C PRO A 223 5.61 2.32 0.25
N ALA A 224 4.33 2.65 0.43
CA ALA A 224 3.21 1.98 -0.23
C ALA A 224 3.14 2.17 -1.76
N GLN A 225 3.97 3.05 -2.31
CA GLN A 225 4.06 3.41 -3.73
C GLN A 225 5.51 3.29 -4.23
N ALA A 226 6.32 2.45 -3.59
CA ALA A 226 7.75 2.34 -3.80
C ALA A 226 8.11 1.96 -5.25
N VAL A 227 7.32 1.10 -5.88
CA VAL A 227 7.50 0.69 -7.28
C VAL A 227 6.22 0.94 -8.07
N CYS A 228 6.33 1.60 -9.21
CA CYS A 228 5.24 1.68 -10.18
C CYS A 228 5.46 0.65 -11.30
N LEU A 229 4.46 -0.17 -11.56
CA LEU A 229 4.46 -1.25 -12.55
C LEU A 229 3.50 -0.90 -13.69
N TRP A 230 3.82 -1.29 -14.93
CA TRP A 230 2.86 -1.23 -16.04
C TRP A 230 3.04 -2.38 -17.03
N SER A 231 1.99 -2.68 -17.80
CA SER A 231 2.02 -3.73 -18.82
C SER A 231 2.48 -3.19 -20.17
N GLU A 232 3.47 -3.82 -20.78
CA GLU A 232 3.83 -3.59 -22.19
C GLU A 232 2.67 -3.95 -23.13
N ASP A 233 1.85 -4.95 -22.78
CA ASP A 233 0.69 -5.35 -23.58
C ASP A 233 -0.33 -4.21 -23.63
N VAL A 234 -0.61 -3.56 -22.50
CA VAL A 234 -1.45 -2.35 -22.42
C VAL A 234 -0.82 -1.19 -23.21
N ILE A 235 0.49 -1.00 -23.10
CA ILE A 235 1.16 0.07 -23.86
C ILE A 235 1.06 -0.20 -25.37
N ALA A 236 1.21 -1.44 -25.81
CA ALA A 236 1.09 -1.84 -27.21
C ALA A 236 -0.34 -1.60 -27.74
N GLU A 237 -1.38 -1.87 -26.95
CA GLU A 237 -2.76 -1.53 -27.28
C GLU A 237 -2.93 -0.02 -27.48
N LEU A 238 -2.43 0.80 -26.55
CA LEU A 238 -2.50 2.26 -26.66
C LEU A 238 -1.74 2.79 -27.88
N ARG A 239 -0.61 2.17 -28.24
CA ARG A 239 0.09 2.49 -29.51
C ARG A 239 -0.74 2.12 -30.73
N ALA A 240 -1.44 0.98 -30.70
CA ALA A 240 -2.33 0.56 -31.78
C ALA A 240 -3.55 1.48 -31.91
N GLU A 241 -4.00 2.10 -30.82
CA GLU A 241 -4.98 3.19 -30.80
C GLU A 241 -4.44 4.52 -31.38
N GLY A 242 -3.14 4.60 -31.66
CA GLY A 242 -2.48 5.76 -32.28
C GLY A 242 -1.83 6.72 -31.28
N HIS A 243 -1.74 6.36 -30.00
CA HIS A 243 -1.10 7.19 -28.99
C HIS A 243 0.44 7.08 -29.05
N PRO A 244 1.19 8.19 -28.99
CA PRO A 244 2.65 8.19 -29.02
C PRO A 244 3.26 7.80 -27.66
N ILE A 245 2.87 6.65 -27.12
CA ILE A 245 3.21 6.19 -25.78
C ILE A 245 4.12 4.95 -25.80
N ALA A 246 5.12 4.94 -24.95
CA ALA A 246 6.12 3.89 -24.82
C ALA A 246 6.48 3.64 -23.35
N ALA A 247 7.20 2.54 -23.10
CA ALA A 247 7.72 2.23 -21.77
C ALA A 247 8.54 3.40 -21.18
N GLY A 248 8.29 3.71 -19.92
CA GLY A 248 8.83 4.82 -19.14
C GLY A 248 8.09 6.15 -19.32
N ASN A 249 7.24 6.30 -20.35
CA ASN A 249 6.54 7.57 -20.61
C ASN A 249 5.53 7.92 -19.52
N ALA A 250 4.85 6.90 -19.00
CA ALA A 250 3.83 7.11 -17.99
C ALA A 250 4.42 7.16 -16.56
N GLY A 251 5.73 6.99 -16.39
CA GLY A 251 6.40 7.11 -15.10
C GLY A 251 6.41 5.82 -14.27
N GLU A 252 6.03 4.70 -14.87
CA GLU A 252 6.27 3.38 -14.34
C GLU A 252 7.77 3.10 -14.21
N ASN A 253 8.16 2.36 -13.17
CA ASN A 253 9.52 1.89 -12.96
C ASN A 253 9.79 0.57 -13.65
N ILE A 254 8.83 -0.37 -13.64
CA ILE A 254 8.99 -1.69 -14.25
C ILE A 254 7.89 -1.88 -15.28
N THR A 255 8.27 -2.04 -16.54
CA THR A 255 7.35 -2.45 -17.60
C THR A 255 7.42 -3.97 -17.72
N ILE A 256 6.28 -4.64 -17.67
CA ILE A 256 6.14 -6.10 -17.62
C ILE A 256 5.38 -6.56 -18.87
N ALA A 257 5.81 -7.65 -19.50
CA ALA A 257 5.09 -8.26 -20.63
C ALA A 257 4.62 -9.68 -20.29
N GLY A 258 3.45 -10.08 -20.78
CA GLY A 258 2.97 -11.47 -20.75
C GLY A 258 2.26 -11.90 -19.46
N VAL A 259 1.91 -10.96 -18.58
CA VAL A 259 1.04 -11.23 -17.41
C VAL A 259 -0.38 -10.75 -17.69
N ASP A 260 -1.37 -11.42 -17.11
CA ASP A 260 -2.77 -11.00 -17.22
C ASP A 260 -3.02 -9.74 -16.39
N TRP A 261 -2.72 -8.59 -16.99
CA TRP A 261 -2.72 -7.30 -16.31
C TRP A 261 -4.10 -6.89 -15.81
N GLU A 262 -5.15 -7.27 -16.53
CA GLU A 262 -6.53 -6.94 -16.17
C GLU A 262 -6.96 -7.62 -14.87
N GLN A 263 -6.34 -8.74 -14.49
CA GLN A 263 -6.66 -9.47 -13.26
C GLN A 263 -5.87 -8.99 -12.02
N LEU A 264 -4.82 -8.19 -12.20
CA LEU A 264 -4.03 -7.68 -11.08
C LEU A 264 -4.80 -6.62 -10.29
N ARG A 265 -4.84 -6.77 -8.96
CA ARG A 265 -5.56 -5.86 -8.05
C ARG A 265 -4.71 -5.57 -6.81
N PRO A 266 -5.03 -4.52 -6.03
CA PRO A 266 -4.50 -4.38 -4.68
C PRO A 266 -4.67 -5.66 -3.88
N GLY A 267 -3.60 -6.10 -3.20
CA GLY A 267 -3.52 -7.38 -2.52
C GLY A 267 -2.84 -8.49 -3.33
N THR A 268 -2.73 -8.37 -4.67
CA THR A 268 -2.02 -9.36 -5.49
C THR A 268 -0.52 -9.37 -5.18
N ARG A 269 0.06 -10.56 -4.99
CA ARG A 269 1.50 -10.73 -4.86
C ARG A 269 2.13 -11.04 -6.21
N ILE A 270 3.23 -10.37 -6.52
CA ILE A 270 3.97 -10.54 -7.77
C ILE A 270 5.47 -10.55 -7.50
N ASP A 271 6.15 -11.56 -8.00
CA ASP A 271 7.61 -11.64 -7.98
C ASP A 271 8.15 -11.05 -9.27
N VAL A 272 8.96 -10.00 -9.14
CA VAL A 272 9.63 -9.33 -10.26
C VAL A 272 11.12 -9.67 -10.17
N GLY A 273 11.58 -10.60 -11.00
CA GLY A 273 12.87 -11.25 -10.81
C GLY A 273 12.91 -11.96 -9.45
N ALA A 274 13.88 -11.60 -8.61
CA ALA A 274 13.98 -12.09 -7.23
C ALA A 274 13.30 -11.19 -6.19
N VAL A 275 12.57 -10.16 -6.61
CA VAL A 275 12.00 -9.14 -5.73
C VAL A 275 10.49 -9.38 -5.55
N PRO A 276 10.05 -9.87 -4.39
CA PRO A 276 8.63 -10.04 -4.10
C PRO A 276 7.98 -8.69 -3.80
N LEU A 277 6.85 -8.43 -4.47
CA LEU A 277 6.07 -7.20 -4.36
C LEU A 277 4.62 -7.51 -3.99
N LEU A 278 4.00 -6.61 -3.23
CA LEU A 278 2.56 -6.59 -2.98
C LEU A 278 1.95 -5.42 -3.75
N VAL A 279 1.09 -5.69 -4.73
CA VAL A 279 0.32 -4.64 -5.43
C VAL A 279 -0.52 -3.90 -4.41
N SER A 280 -0.33 -2.57 -4.35
CA SER A 280 -0.92 -1.74 -3.30
C SER A 280 -2.05 -0.88 -3.82
N ALA A 281 -1.97 -0.32 -5.03
CA ALA A 281 -2.96 0.61 -5.54
C ALA A 281 -2.96 0.72 -7.07
N HIS A 282 -4.11 1.07 -7.65
CA HIS A 282 -4.13 1.61 -9.01
C HIS A 282 -3.54 3.02 -9.03
N ALA A 283 -2.62 3.30 -9.96
CA ALA A 283 -1.97 4.59 -10.04
C ALA A 283 -2.81 5.60 -10.83
N ILE A 284 -3.18 6.70 -10.17
CA ILE A 284 -3.91 7.81 -10.78
C ILE A 284 -3.00 8.56 -11.77
N PRO A 285 -3.39 8.75 -13.04
CA PRO A 285 -2.61 9.54 -13.99
C PRO A 285 -2.65 11.04 -13.68
N CYS A 286 -1.59 11.73 -14.08
CA CYS A 286 -1.42 13.17 -13.85
C CYS A 286 -1.36 13.93 -15.18
N ALA A 287 -1.51 15.25 -15.14
CA ALA A 287 -1.49 16.10 -16.34
C ALA A 287 -0.22 15.94 -17.20
N LYS A 288 0.93 15.56 -16.61
CA LYS A 288 2.16 15.28 -17.37
C LYS A 288 2.01 14.10 -18.34
N ASN A 289 1.02 13.22 -18.13
CA ASN A 289 0.75 12.10 -19.03
C ASN A 289 0.07 12.54 -20.35
N ALA A 290 -0.62 13.69 -20.39
CA ALA A 290 -1.38 14.15 -21.55
C ALA A 290 -0.57 14.17 -22.86
N GLN A 291 0.72 14.50 -22.77
CA GLN A 291 1.62 14.58 -23.93
C GLN A 291 1.80 13.25 -24.69
N TRP A 292 1.45 12.12 -24.06
CA TRP A 292 1.58 10.78 -24.64
C TRP A 292 0.27 10.23 -25.20
N PHE A 293 -0.82 11.00 -25.14
CA PHE A 293 -2.11 10.64 -25.71
C PHE A 293 -2.41 11.58 -26.88
N ALA A 294 -2.75 11.01 -28.04
CA ALA A 294 -2.90 11.75 -29.29
C ALA A 294 -3.97 12.86 -29.23
N ASP A 295 -4.98 12.68 -28.41
CA ASP A 295 -6.07 13.63 -28.11
C ASP A 295 -5.86 14.39 -26.79
N GLY A 296 -4.78 14.09 -26.06
CA GLY A 296 -4.49 14.62 -24.73
C GLY A 296 -5.31 13.98 -23.60
N ASP A 297 -6.20 13.01 -23.87
CA ASP A 297 -7.03 12.38 -22.85
C ASP A 297 -6.30 11.25 -22.10
N PHE A 298 -5.46 11.65 -21.15
CA PHE A 298 -4.77 10.71 -20.26
C PHE A 298 -5.70 9.96 -19.30
N THR A 299 -7.01 10.27 -19.25
CA THR A 299 -7.95 9.49 -18.45
C THR A 299 -8.23 8.11 -19.06
N ARG A 300 -7.77 7.86 -20.30
CA ARG A 300 -7.76 6.55 -20.95
C ARG A 300 -7.07 5.45 -20.13
N ILE A 301 -6.14 5.81 -19.24
CA ILE A 301 -5.44 4.89 -18.33
C ILE A 301 -5.89 5.01 -16.86
N LEU A 302 -7.05 5.61 -16.60
CA LEU A 302 -7.67 5.68 -15.27
C LEU A 302 -8.52 4.43 -15.03
N HIS A 303 -8.18 3.64 -14.00
CA HIS A 303 -8.85 2.37 -13.64
C HIS A 303 -10.37 2.47 -13.62
N GLY A 304 -10.92 3.47 -12.92
CA GLY A 304 -12.38 3.62 -12.81
C GLY A 304 -13.13 3.95 -14.11
N ARG A 305 -12.41 4.29 -15.20
CA ARG A 305 -12.99 4.48 -16.54
C ARG A 305 -12.63 3.34 -17.49
N HIS A 306 -11.40 2.82 -17.35
CA HIS A 306 -10.85 1.76 -18.18
C HIS A 306 -10.16 0.73 -17.27
N PRO A 307 -10.93 -0.19 -16.66
CA PRO A 307 -10.37 -1.27 -15.84
C PRO A 307 -9.30 -2.03 -16.61
N GLY A 308 -8.23 -2.43 -15.92
CA GLY A 308 -7.10 -3.12 -16.55
C GLY A 308 -6.17 -2.24 -17.40
N SER A 309 -6.43 -0.94 -17.58
CA SER A 309 -5.52 -0.05 -18.33
C SER A 309 -4.52 0.72 -17.45
N SER A 310 -4.79 0.83 -16.14
CA SER A 310 -3.95 1.65 -15.25
C SER A 310 -2.62 0.98 -14.88
N ARG A 311 -1.60 1.81 -14.62
CA ARG A 311 -0.40 1.36 -13.89
C ARG A 311 -0.79 0.95 -12.47
N LEU A 312 0.07 0.16 -11.84
CA LEU A 312 -0.09 -0.32 -10.48
C LEU A 312 1.07 0.17 -9.61
N TYR A 313 0.80 0.57 -8.38
CA TYR A 313 1.82 0.72 -7.35
C TYR A 313 2.00 -0.59 -6.60
N ALA A 314 3.20 -0.81 -6.08
CA ALA A 314 3.51 -1.95 -5.26
C ALA A 314 4.44 -1.60 -4.09
N ILE A 315 4.26 -2.32 -2.99
CA ILE A 315 5.14 -2.37 -1.81
C ILE A 315 6.21 -3.42 -2.07
N VAL A 316 7.45 -3.12 -1.70
CA VAL A 316 8.56 -4.08 -1.77
C VAL A 316 8.59 -4.89 -0.49
N LEU A 317 8.44 -6.21 -0.60
CA LEU A 317 8.42 -7.13 0.55
C LEU A 317 9.83 -7.54 0.96
N ALA A 318 10.73 -7.71 -0.01
CA ALA A 318 12.15 -7.93 0.21
C ALA A 318 12.98 -7.24 -0.88
N ALA A 319 14.13 -6.67 -0.49
CA ALA A 319 15.02 -5.99 -1.41
C ALA A 319 15.77 -6.97 -2.31
N GLY A 320 16.15 -6.52 -3.51
CA GLY A 320 16.93 -7.31 -4.44
C GLY A 320 17.31 -6.53 -5.68
N THR A 321 18.03 -7.19 -6.59
CA THR A 321 18.45 -6.62 -7.87
C THR A 321 17.67 -7.29 -9.00
N VAL A 322 17.21 -6.50 -9.96
CA VAL A 322 16.50 -6.99 -11.15
C VAL A 322 17.14 -6.47 -12.42
N ALA A 323 17.09 -7.26 -13.49
CA ALA A 323 17.54 -6.93 -14.83
C ALA A 323 16.40 -7.05 -15.84
N ALA A 324 16.51 -6.31 -16.95
CA ALA A 324 15.61 -6.52 -18.09
C ALA A 324 15.72 -7.97 -18.59
N GLY A 325 14.58 -8.60 -18.85
CA GLY A 325 14.47 -10.01 -19.22
C GLY A 325 14.30 -10.98 -18.05
N ASP A 326 14.43 -10.53 -16.80
CA ASP A 326 14.12 -11.39 -15.63
C ASP A 326 12.66 -11.85 -15.67
N ALA A 327 12.41 -13.05 -15.15
CA ALA A 327 11.07 -13.61 -15.06
C ALA A 327 10.20 -12.79 -14.10
N VAL A 328 8.91 -12.70 -14.43
CA VAL A 328 7.88 -12.15 -13.55
C VAL A 328 6.86 -13.25 -13.28
N THR A 329 6.52 -13.50 -12.03
CA THR A 329 5.52 -14.50 -11.66
C THR A 329 4.44 -13.84 -10.81
N VAL A 330 3.18 -13.99 -11.22
CA VAL A 330 2.05 -13.62 -10.38
C VAL A 330 1.78 -14.80 -9.46
N GLU A 331 2.00 -14.60 -8.16
CA GLU A 331 1.82 -15.67 -7.19
C GLU A 331 0.34 -15.78 -6.79
N PRO A 332 -0.17 -17.00 -6.59
CA PRO A 332 -1.46 -17.24 -5.95
C PRO A 332 -1.40 -16.89 -4.45
#